data_AF-A0A7C5F7Q6-F1
#
_entry.id   AF-A0A7C5F7Q6-F1
#
_cell.length_a   1.000
_cell.length_b   1.000
_cell.length_c   1.000
_cell.angle_alpha   90.00
_cell.angle_beta   90.00
_cell.angle_gamma   90.00
#
_symmetry.space_group_name_H-M   'P 1'
#
loop_
_entity.id
_entity.type
_entity.pdbx_description
1 polymer ?
#
loop_
_entity_poly.entity_id
_entity_poly.type
_entity_poly.pdbx_seq_one_letter_code
_entity_poly.pdbx_strand_id
1 'polypeptide(L)'
;MVEFIFKKIVLQLVITHKWARNASELAEIASKIESSSIFTHLHSKFIEGRFQHPELANDFSSWAKLNLDDAPLSERFANIDIWHAKSIEELREKIVSTCKDNLGHKVHEGEEFVFITAVPMIFNAEKRAYDLNSFINAIRKVDESSIFYHFLVSRFLNNKEDNEFSIYLDAIGERKISENLRDFDP
;
A
#
# COMPACT_ATOMS: atom_id res chain seq x y z
N MET A 1 24.66 21.33 -0.79
CA MET A 1 23.30 21.55 -1.34
C MET A 1 22.66 20.19 -1.41
N VAL A 2 21.49 19.99 -0.80
CA VAL A 2 20.78 18.70 -0.78
C VAL A 2 19.96 18.59 -2.05
N GLU A 3 20.17 17.54 -2.84
CA GLU A 3 19.41 17.26 -4.06
C GLU A 3 18.32 16.21 -3.79
N PHE A 4 17.13 16.43 -4.32
CA PHE A 4 16.07 15.42 -4.43
C PHE A 4 15.89 15.01 -5.88
N ILE A 5 15.84 13.71 -6.15
CA ILE A 5 15.60 13.15 -7.48
C ILE A 5 14.26 12.43 -7.45
N PHE A 6 13.30 12.91 -8.24
CA PHE A 6 12.03 12.22 -8.39
C PHE A 6 12.23 10.95 -9.22
N LYS A 7 11.66 9.87 -8.71
CA LYS A 7 11.56 8.56 -9.30
C LYS A 7 10.10 8.19 -9.40
N LYS A 8 9.80 7.23 -10.25
CA LYS A 8 8.46 6.67 -10.43
C LYS A 8 8.52 5.15 -10.46
N ILE A 9 7.39 4.53 -10.16
CA ILE A 9 7.28 3.09 -10.07
C ILE A 9 6.26 2.56 -11.08
N VAL A 10 6.60 1.45 -11.71
CA VAL A 10 5.66 0.62 -12.47
C VAL A 10 5.62 -0.75 -11.82
N LEU A 11 4.42 -1.26 -11.55
CA LEU A 11 4.22 -2.57 -10.95
C LEU A 11 3.84 -3.56 -12.04
N GLN A 12 4.66 -4.60 -12.23
CA GLN A 12 4.28 -5.73 -13.06
C GLN A 12 3.57 -6.77 -12.19
N LEU A 13 2.28 -6.95 -12.43
CA LEU A 13 1.47 -7.93 -11.70
C LEU A 13 1.73 -9.36 -12.19
N VAL A 14 1.82 -10.29 -11.24
CA VAL A 14 2.07 -11.71 -11.47
C VAL A 14 1.09 -12.52 -10.64
N ILE A 15 0.43 -13.49 -11.27
CA ILE A 15 -0.49 -14.41 -10.59
C ILE A 15 0.34 -15.41 -9.78
N THR A 16 -0.01 -15.60 -8.51
CA THR A 16 0.70 -16.53 -7.62
C THR A 16 0.17 -17.96 -7.67
N HIS A 17 -1.01 -18.16 -8.30
CA HIS A 17 -1.78 -19.40 -8.30
C HIS A 17 -2.17 -19.91 -6.90
N LYS A 18 -2.15 -19.04 -5.89
CA LYS A 18 -2.67 -19.33 -4.55
C LYS A 18 -4.01 -18.65 -4.36
N TRP A 19 -5.01 -19.43 -3.97
CA TRP A 19 -6.38 -18.96 -3.83
C TRP A 19 -6.95 -19.36 -2.48
N ALA A 20 -7.75 -18.49 -1.87
CA ALA A 20 -8.44 -18.77 -0.62
C ALA A 20 -9.96 -18.78 -0.82
N ARG A 21 -10.62 -19.82 -0.30
CA ARG A 21 -12.09 -19.93 -0.34
C ARG A 21 -12.78 -19.39 0.91
N ASN A 22 -12.04 -19.14 1.97
CA ASN A 22 -12.57 -18.59 3.21
C ASN A 22 -11.47 -17.86 3.99
N ALA A 23 -11.85 -17.19 5.08
CA ALA A 23 -10.92 -16.42 5.90
C ALA A 23 -9.80 -17.28 6.51
N SER A 24 -10.06 -18.56 6.82
CA SER A 24 -9.03 -19.47 7.34
C SER A 24 -7.97 -19.81 6.28
N GLU A 25 -8.38 -20.15 5.05
CA GLU A 25 -7.48 -20.38 3.92
C GLU A 25 -6.72 -19.09 3.57
N LEU A 26 -7.38 -17.93 3.66
CA LEU A 26 -6.76 -16.62 3.44
C LEU A 26 -5.65 -16.37 4.47
N ALA A 27 -5.93 -16.59 5.75
CA ALA A 27 -4.95 -16.43 6.82
C ALA A 27 -3.75 -17.38 6.64
N GLU A 28 -4.02 -18.64 6.29
CA GLU A 28 -2.95 -19.60 6.06
C GLU A 28 -2.04 -19.18 4.91
N ILE A 29 -2.60 -18.81 3.76
CA ILE A 29 -1.83 -18.38 2.59
C ILE A 29 -1.11 -17.07 2.90
N ALA A 30 -1.81 -16.08 3.48
CA ALA A 30 -1.26 -14.79 3.86
C ALA A 30 -0.10 -14.94 4.85
N SER A 31 -0.08 -15.95 5.72
CA SER A 31 1.05 -16.17 6.64
C SER A 31 2.35 -16.61 5.96
N LYS A 32 2.29 -17.11 4.72
CA LYS A 32 3.42 -17.74 4.01
C LYS A 32 3.76 -17.08 2.67
N ILE A 33 2.84 -16.32 2.09
CA ILE A 33 3.03 -15.70 0.77
C ILE A 33 4.08 -14.59 0.80
N GLU A 34 4.70 -14.26 -0.31
CA GLU A 34 5.67 -13.18 -0.39
C GLU A 34 5.06 -11.83 0.02
N SER A 35 5.86 -11.00 0.69
CA SER A 35 5.41 -9.71 1.25
C SER A 35 4.90 -8.76 0.15
N SER A 36 5.43 -8.86 -1.08
CA SER A 36 4.92 -8.09 -2.22
C SER A 36 3.46 -8.38 -2.53
N SER A 37 2.95 -9.60 -2.30
CA SER A 37 1.53 -9.91 -2.51
C SER A 37 0.65 -9.23 -1.46
N ILE A 38 1.05 -9.29 -0.19
CA ILE A 38 0.37 -8.57 0.89
C ILE A 38 0.30 -7.07 0.59
N PHE A 39 1.45 -6.49 0.23
CA PHE A 39 1.51 -5.07 -0.08
C PHE A 39 0.62 -4.73 -1.28
N THR A 40 0.68 -5.51 -2.37
CA THR A 40 -0.12 -5.30 -3.60
C THR A 40 -1.61 -5.20 -3.30
N HIS A 41 -2.16 -6.13 -2.52
CA HIS A 41 -3.59 -6.16 -2.23
C HIS A 41 -4.07 -5.05 -1.30
N LEU A 42 -3.17 -4.42 -0.53
CA LEU A 42 -3.53 -3.31 0.34
C LEU A 42 -3.56 -1.96 -0.38
N HIS A 43 -2.78 -1.78 -1.47
CA HIS A 43 -2.68 -0.48 -2.15
C HIS A 43 -3.23 -0.46 -3.59
N SER A 44 -3.62 -1.61 -4.16
CA SER A 44 -4.07 -1.72 -5.55
C SER A 44 -5.16 -0.70 -5.90
N LYS A 45 -6.14 -0.50 -5.00
CA LYS A 45 -7.24 0.46 -5.18
C LYS A 45 -6.80 1.92 -5.27
N PHE A 46 -5.71 2.28 -4.58
CA PHE A 46 -5.14 3.63 -4.63
C PHE A 46 -4.57 3.92 -6.02
N ILE A 47 -3.77 3.00 -6.56
CA ILE A 47 -3.13 3.16 -7.88
C ILE A 47 -4.17 3.19 -9.00
N GLU A 48 -5.25 2.42 -8.87
CA GLU A 48 -6.29 2.34 -9.90
C GLU A 48 -7.23 3.56 -9.91
N GLY A 49 -7.06 4.51 -8.99
CA GLY A 49 -8.00 5.64 -8.83
C GLY A 49 -9.41 5.20 -8.41
N ARG A 50 -9.53 4.00 -7.81
CA ARG A 50 -10.80 3.37 -7.42
C ARG A 50 -11.11 3.50 -5.93
N PHE A 51 -10.43 4.40 -5.23
CA PHE A 51 -10.71 4.75 -3.84
C PHE A 51 -12.00 5.59 -3.75
N GLN A 52 -13.15 4.95 -3.95
CA GLN A 52 -14.47 5.60 -3.93
C GLN A 52 -15.34 5.14 -2.76
N HIS A 53 -14.97 4.02 -2.13
CA HIS A 53 -15.71 3.34 -1.08
C HIS A 53 -14.76 3.02 0.08
N PRO A 54 -14.79 3.78 1.19
CA PRO A 54 -13.93 3.53 2.36
C PRO A 54 -14.07 2.11 2.91
N GLU A 55 -15.26 1.52 2.81
CA GLU A 55 -15.53 0.14 3.20
C GLU A 55 -14.91 -0.92 2.27
N LEU A 56 -14.42 -0.51 1.09
CA LEU A 56 -13.71 -1.34 0.10
C LEU A 56 -12.28 -0.81 -0.14
N ALA A 57 -11.66 -0.24 0.90
CA ALA A 57 -10.36 0.43 0.83
C ALA A 57 -9.23 -0.44 0.25
N ASN A 58 -9.32 -1.77 0.40
CA ASN A 58 -8.35 -2.73 -0.12
C ASN A 58 -9.02 -4.01 -0.66
N ASP A 59 -8.25 -4.85 -1.35
CA ASP A 59 -8.79 -6.07 -1.97
C ASP A 59 -9.32 -7.06 -0.92
N PHE A 60 -8.72 -7.12 0.28
CA PHE A 60 -9.20 -7.99 1.36
C PHE A 60 -10.59 -7.56 1.86
N SER A 61 -10.76 -6.26 2.13
CA SER A 61 -12.06 -5.68 2.52
C SER A 61 -13.11 -5.86 1.42
N SER A 62 -12.71 -5.70 0.15
CA SER A 62 -13.58 -5.89 -1.00
C SER A 62 -14.09 -7.33 -1.09
N TRP A 63 -13.18 -8.30 -1.02
CA TRP A 63 -13.53 -9.72 -1.10
C TRP A 63 -14.38 -10.17 0.09
N ALA A 64 -14.04 -9.73 1.31
CA ALA A 64 -14.82 -10.04 2.49
C ALA A 64 -16.28 -9.55 2.37
N LYS A 65 -16.50 -8.36 1.80
CA LYS A 65 -17.84 -7.82 1.62
C LYS A 65 -18.60 -8.48 0.48
N LEU A 66 -17.96 -8.62 -0.68
CA LEU A 66 -18.63 -8.94 -1.94
C LEU A 66 -18.75 -10.45 -2.18
N ASN A 67 -17.81 -11.24 -1.66
CA ASN A 67 -17.74 -12.68 -1.92
C ASN A 67 -18.02 -13.50 -0.66
N LEU A 68 -17.52 -13.09 0.50
CA LEU A 68 -17.84 -13.77 1.78
C LEU A 68 -19.15 -13.31 2.42
N ASP A 69 -19.75 -12.21 1.95
CA ASP A 69 -20.90 -11.54 2.58
C ASP A 69 -20.67 -11.24 4.09
N ASP A 70 -19.42 -10.91 4.45
CA ASP A 70 -18.99 -10.65 5.83
C ASP A 70 -18.61 -9.17 6.00
N ALA A 71 -19.63 -8.34 6.24
CA ALA A 71 -19.45 -6.91 6.45
C ALA A 71 -18.55 -6.59 7.67
N PRO A 72 -18.69 -7.25 8.84
CA PRO A 72 -17.78 -7.04 9.96
C PRO A 72 -16.31 -7.35 9.64
N LEU A 73 -16.03 -8.42 8.89
CA LEU A 73 -14.66 -8.74 8.46
C LEU A 73 -14.12 -7.71 7.48
N SER A 74 -14.97 -7.29 6.53
CA SER A 74 -14.63 -6.24 5.57
C SER A 74 -14.22 -4.94 6.27
N GLU A 75 -14.98 -4.49 7.27
CA GLU A 75 -14.67 -3.29 8.04
C GLU A 75 -13.35 -3.43 8.80
N ARG A 76 -13.08 -4.60 9.40
CA ARG A 76 -11.79 -4.85 10.05
C ARG A 76 -10.62 -4.80 9.07
N PHE A 77 -10.77 -5.33 7.86
CA PHE A 77 -9.75 -5.20 6.81
C PHE A 77 -9.59 -3.77 6.31
N ALA A 78 -10.67 -3.00 6.18
CA ALA A 78 -10.62 -1.61 5.75
C ALA A 78 -9.85 -0.73 6.75
N ASN A 79 -9.90 -1.06 8.05
CA ASN A 79 -9.17 -0.37 9.12
C ASN A 79 -7.68 -0.72 9.20
N ILE A 80 -7.14 -1.57 8.31
CA ILE A 80 -5.70 -1.85 8.28
C ILE A 80 -4.97 -0.67 7.66
N ASP A 81 -4.34 0.12 8.52
CA ASP A 81 -3.57 1.30 8.15
C ASP A 81 -2.19 0.93 7.56
N ILE A 82 -2.04 1.15 6.26
CA ILE A 82 -0.78 0.98 5.53
C ILE A 82 0.17 2.16 5.64
N TRP A 83 -0.35 3.36 5.91
CA TRP A 83 0.40 4.60 5.92
C TRP A 83 1.27 4.69 7.17
N HIS A 84 0.80 4.17 8.31
CA HIS A 84 1.55 4.16 9.56
C HIS A 84 2.25 2.83 9.88
N ALA A 85 2.13 1.82 9.02
CA ALA A 85 2.80 0.53 9.22
C ALA A 85 4.32 0.66 9.13
N LYS A 86 5.03 -0.02 10.04
CA LYS A 86 6.50 -0.02 10.09
C LYS A 86 7.11 -1.00 9.10
N SER A 87 6.37 -2.05 8.76
CA SER A 87 6.83 -3.10 7.85
C SER A 87 5.65 -3.82 7.21
N ILE A 88 5.92 -4.52 6.11
CA ILE A 88 4.92 -5.38 5.48
C ILE A 88 4.59 -6.59 6.36
N GLU A 89 5.53 -7.04 7.20
CA GLU A 89 5.28 -8.15 8.13
C GLU A 89 4.29 -7.76 9.23
N GLU A 90 4.33 -6.51 9.71
CA GLU A 90 3.29 -5.98 10.61
C GLU A 90 1.90 -6.02 9.94
N LEU A 91 1.82 -5.61 8.67
CA LEU A 91 0.57 -5.67 7.91
C LEU A 91 0.08 -7.11 7.72
N ARG A 92 1.00 -8.05 7.45
CA ARG A 92 0.70 -9.47 7.37
C ARG A 92 0.11 -10.00 8.67
N GLU A 93 0.73 -9.68 9.81
CA GLU A 93 0.25 -10.08 11.13
C GLU A 93 -1.16 -9.53 11.41
N LYS A 94 -1.43 -8.28 11.03
CA LYS A 94 -2.78 -7.67 11.11
C LYS A 94 -3.79 -8.41 10.25
N ILE A 95 -3.45 -8.76 9.00
CA ILE A 95 -4.34 -9.54 8.11
C ILE A 95 -4.64 -10.91 8.71
N VAL A 96 -3.60 -11.64 9.11
CA VAL A 96 -3.73 -13.00 9.67
C VAL A 96 -4.54 -12.96 10.96
N SER A 97 -4.29 -11.99 11.86
CA SER A 97 -5.05 -11.87 13.10
C SER A 97 -6.51 -11.47 12.86
N THR A 98 -6.79 -10.61 11.89
CA THR A 98 -8.16 -10.20 11.50
C THR A 98 -9.03 -11.39 11.07
N CYS A 99 -8.40 -12.45 10.57
CA CYS A 99 -9.07 -13.69 10.15
C CYS A 99 -9.29 -14.70 11.29
N LYS A 100 -8.57 -14.60 12.44
CA LYS A 100 -8.52 -15.66 13.47
C LYS A 100 -9.87 -16.02 14.07
N ASP A 101 -10.78 -15.05 14.16
CA ASP A 101 -12.11 -15.25 14.74
C ASP A 101 -13.17 -15.62 13.69
N ASN A 102 -12.76 -15.81 12.43
CA ASN A 102 -13.66 -15.99 11.31
C ASN A 102 -13.52 -17.38 10.68
N LEU A 103 -14.26 -18.33 11.25
CA LEU A 103 -14.40 -19.69 10.71
C LEU A 103 -15.42 -19.76 9.54
N GLY A 104 -15.58 -18.65 8.83
CA GLY A 104 -16.65 -18.40 7.87
C GLY A 104 -16.79 -19.45 6.77
N HIS A 105 -17.96 -19.43 6.12
CA HIS A 105 -18.31 -20.34 5.04
C HIS A 105 -17.34 -20.21 3.85
N LYS A 106 -17.28 -21.27 3.03
CA LYS A 106 -16.54 -21.22 1.78
C LYS A 106 -17.36 -20.47 0.74
N VAL A 107 -16.70 -19.57 0.01
CA VAL A 107 -17.25 -18.94 -1.20
C VAL A 107 -17.49 -19.98 -2.29
N HIS A 108 -18.28 -19.62 -3.31
CA HIS A 108 -18.49 -20.48 -4.47
C HIS A 108 -17.24 -20.54 -5.36
N GLU A 109 -17.19 -21.55 -6.22
CA GLU A 109 -16.13 -21.65 -7.24
C GLU A 109 -16.16 -20.42 -8.15
N GLY A 110 -15.01 -19.79 -8.37
CA GLY A 110 -14.86 -18.54 -9.12
C GLY A 110 -14.93 -17.27 -8.27
N GLU A 111 -15.23 -17.39 -6.98
CA GLU A 111 -15.30 -16.27 -6.03
C GLU A 111 -14.13 -16.27 -5.03
N GLU A 112 -13.11 -17.10 -5.27
CA GLU A 112 -11.94 -17.18 -4.40
C GLU A 112 -11.16 -15.87 -4.35
N PHE A 113 -10.53 -15.60 -3.20
CA PHE A 113 -9.52 -14.56 -3.13
C PHE A 113 -8.30 -15.03 -3.91
N VAL A 114 -8.01 -14.36 -5.03
CA VAL A 114 -6.85 -14.67 -5.87
C VAL A 114 -5.66 -13.82 -5.45
N PHE A 115 -4.63 -14.45 -4.89
CA PHE A 115 -3.41 -13.75 -4.54
C PHE A 115 -2.61 -13.38 -5.80
N ILE A 116 -2.31 -12.09 -5.92
CA ILE A 116 -1.48 -11.48 -6.95
C ILE A 116 -0.28 -10.84 -6.25
N THR A 117 0.85 -10.82 -6.94
CA THR A 117 2.08 -10.19 -6.48
C THR A 117 2.57 -9.20 -7.51
N ALA A 118 3.44 -8.28 -7.10
CA ALA A 118 3.98 -7.25 -7.98
C ALA A 118 5.50 -7.26 -7.97
N VAL A 119 6.10 -7.18 -9.16
CA VAL A 119 7.53 -6.89 -9.32
C VAL A 119 7.66 -5.38 -9.59
N PRO A 120 8.31 -4.61 -8.69
CA PRO A 120 8.45 -3.18 -8.86
C PRO A 120 9.60 -2.82 -9.81
N MET A 121 9.34 -1.97 -10.78
CA MET A 121 10.34 -1.36 -11.65
C MET A 121 10.41 0.14 -11.38
N ILE A 122 11.60 0.63 -11.03
CA ILE A 122 11.82 2.02 -10.62
C ILE A 122 12.55 2.77 -11.73
N PHE A 123 12.00 3.91 -12.13
CA PHE A 123 12.53 4.77 -13.18
C PHE A 123 12.80 6.18 -12.66
N ASN A 124 13.70 6.90 -13.30
CA ASN A 124 13.85 8.34 -13.05
C ASN A 124 12.63 9.08 -13.63
N ALA A 125 12.07 10.03 -12.90
CA ALA A 125 10.97 10.88 -13.36
C ALA A 125 11.45 12.16 -14.05
N GLU A 126 12.77 12.32 -14.23
CA GLU A 126 13.43 13.45 -14.89
C GLU A 126 13.13 14.81 -14.23
N LYS A 127 12.79 14.79 -12.94
CA LYS A 127 12.62 16.00 -12.12
C LYS A 127 13.60 15.96 -10.96
N ARG A 128 14.14 17.14 -10.64
CA ARG A 128 15.08 17.36 -9.55
C ARG A 128 14.68 18.60 -8.77
N ALA A 129 14.99 18.60 -7.48
CA ALA A 129 14.80 19.74 -6.60
C ALA A 129 16.03 19.97 -5.73
N TYR A 130 16.28 21.23 -5.41
CA TYR A 130 17.44 21.69 -4.64
C TYR A 130 17.02 22.60 -3.47
N ASP A 131 15.75 23.03 -3.46
CA ASP A 131 15.10 23.88 -2.47
C ASP A 131 13.58 23.66 -2.49
N LEU A 132 12.85 24.33 -1.60
CA LEU A 132 11.40 24.21 -1.49
C LEU A 132 10.67 24.62 -2.78
N ASN A 133 11.12 25.69 -3.46
CA ASN A 133 10.46 26.19 -4.67
C ASN A 133 10.58 25.21 -5.84
N SER A 134 11.79 24.69 -6.08
CA SER A 134 12.04 23.67 -7.10
C SER A 134 11.32 22.36 -6.77
N PHE A 135 11.20 21.99 -5.48
CA PHE A 135 10.43 20.83 -5.03
C PHE A 135 8.94 20.97 -5.34
N ILE A 136 8.31 22.10 -4.96
CA ILE A 136 6.91 22.39 -5.26
C ILE A 136 6.66 22.40 -6.78
N ASN A 137 7.59 22.97 -7.56
CA ASN A 137 7.48 22.99 -9.02
C ASN A 137 7.63 21.61 -9.65
N ALA A 138 8.45 20.73 -9.06
CA ALA A 138 8.65 19.36 -9.53
C ALA A 138 7.47 18.46 -9.17
N ILE A 139 7.01 18.48 -7.92
CA ILE A 139 5.92 17.61 -7.45
C ILE A 139 4.59 17.86 -8.18
N ARG A 140 4.34 19.11 -8.60
CA ARG A 140 3.16 19.46 -9.45
C ARG A 140 3.21 18.90 -10.87
N LYS A 141 4.36 18.37 -11.31
CA LYS A 141 4.60 17.92 -12.69
C LYS A 141 4.82 16.41 -12.79
N VAL A 142 5.04 15.72 -11.68
CA VAL A 142 5.16 14.25 -11.68
C VAL A 142 3.78 13.62 -11.61
N ASP A 143 3.67 12.40 -12.10
CA ASP A 143 2.45 11.60 -12.02
C ASP A 143 2.25 10.97 -10.63
N GLU A 144 1.06 10.41 -10.39
CA GLU A 144 0.70 9.75 -9.14
C GLU A 144 1.64 8.61 -8.75
N SER A 145 2.27 7.93 -9.72
CA SER A 145 3.19 6.83 -9.44
C SER A 145 4.50 7.32 -8.81
N SER A 146 4.92 8.55 -9.11
CA SER A 146 6.06 9.17 -8.43
C SER A 146 5.74 9.54 -6.98
N ILE A 147 4.55 10.11 -6.76
CA ILE A 147 4.08 10.45 -5.42
C ILE A 147 3.94 9.17 -4.59
N PHE A 148 3.26 8.16 -5.12
CA PHE A 148 3.09 6.86 -4.48
C PHE A 148 4.43 6.21 -4.12
N TYR A 149 5.41 6.25 -5.04
CA TYR A 149 6.73 5.70 -4.79
C TYR A 149 7.43 6.37 -3.60
N HIS A 150 7.56 7.69 -3.61
CA HIS A 150 8.31 8.42 -2.59
C HIS A 150 7.59 8.57 -1.26
N PHE A 151 6.26 8.59 -1.30
CA PHE A 151 5.44 8.75 -0.12
C PHE A 151 5.29 7.44 0.66
N LEU A 152 5.08 6.31 -0.05
CA LEU A 152 4.80 5.02 0.56
C LEU A 152 5.84 3.95 0.24
N VAL A 153 6.01 3.61 -1.04
CA VAL A 153 6.71 2.37 -1.43
C VAL A 153 8.17 2.37 -1.01
N SER A 154 8.86 3.50 -1.14
CA SER A 154 10.28 3.64 -0.81
C SER A 154 10.57 3.37 0.65
N ARG A 155 9.60 3.54 1.56
CA ARG A 155 9.74 3.21 2.98
C ARG A 155 9.96 1.72 3.18
N PHE A 156 9.09 0.92 2.57
CA PHE A 156 9.17 -0.53 2.65
C PHE A 156 10.37 -1.09 1.87
N LEU A 157 10.65 -0.58 0.67
CA LEU A 157 11.76 -1.08 -0.14
C LEU A 157 13.14 -0.76 0.44
N ASN A 158 13.29 0.40 1.07
CA ASN A 158 14.57 0.87 1.60
C ASN A 158 14.68 0.75 3.13
N ASN A 159 13.71 0.11 3.78
CA ASN A 159 13.62 -0.01 5.24
C ASN A 159 13.78 1.34 5.96
N LYS A 160 13.09 2.38 5.47
CA LYS A 160 13.08 3.73 6.04
C LYS A 160 11.85 3.90 6.92
N GLU A 161 12.03 4.56 8.07
CA GLU A 161 10.92 4.87 8.99
C GLU A 161 9.96 5.93 8.43
N ASP A 162 10.45 6.80 7.55
CA ASP A 162 9.73 7.97 7.07
C ASP A 162 9.76 8.10 5.53
N ASN A 163 8.79 8.84 5.00
CA ASN A 163 8.64 9.09 3.58
C ASN A 163 9.75 10.00 3.04
N GLU A 164 10.11 9.82 1.76
CA GLU A 164 11.27 10.52 1.19
C GLU A 164 11.04 12.04 1.08
N PHE A 165 9.80 12.50 0.99
CA PHE A 165 9.49 13.92 0.97
C PHE A 165 9.72 14.58 2.32
N SER A 166 9.21 14.00 3.42
CA SER A 166 9.43 14.52 4.78
C SER A 166 10.92 14.52 5.14
N ILE A 167 11.66 13.45 4.78
CA ILE A 167 13.12 13.39 4.97
C ILE A 167 13.82 14.54 4.22
N TYR A 168 13.43 14.79 2.97
CA TYR A 168 14.02 15.87 2.18
C TYR A 168 13.70 17.26 2.73
N LEU A 169 12.44 17.49 3.10
CA LEU A 169 11.98 18.76 3.66
C LEU A 169 12.71 19.10 4.96
N ASP A 170 12.94 18.11 5.84
CA ASP A 170 13.78 18.31 7.02
C ASP A 170 15.22 18.70 6.66
N ALA A 171 15.79 18.03 5.67
CA ALA A 171 17.17 18.28 5.25
C ALA A 171 17.40 19.69 4.67
N ILE A 172 16.35 20.33 4.14
CA ILE A 172 16.38 21.72 3.68
C ILE A 172 15.85 22.73 4.71
N GLY A 173 15.50 22.29 5.92
CA GLY A 173 15.07 23.13 7.04
C GLY A 173 13.57 23.41 7.12
N GLU A 174 12.74 22.77 6.30
CA GLU A 174 11.30 22.97 6.20
C GLU A 174 10.49 22.08 7.16
N ARG A 175 10.89 22.09 8.44
CA ARG A 175 10.39 21.16 9.46
C ARG A 175 8.88 21.23 9.69
N LYS A 176 8.29 22.42 9.64
CA LYS A 176 6.84 22.57 9.80
C LYS A 176 6.08 21.87 8.67
N ILE A 177 6.63 21.88 7.45
CA ILE A 177 6.01 21.23 6.30
C ILE A 177 6.17 19.71 6.40
N SER A 178 7.35 19.23 6.80
CA SER A 178 7.61 17.79 6.97
C SER A 178 6.76 17.18 8.08
N GLU A 179 6.54 17.88 9.20
CA GLU A 179 5.65 17.47 10.30
C GLU A 179 4.20 17.36 9.81
N ASN A 180 3.67 18.40 9.16
CA ASN A 180 2.33 18.33 8.57
C ASN A 180 2.16 17.19 7.56
N LEU A 181 3.22 16.86 6.81
CA LEU A 181 3.18 15.79 5.82
C LEU A 181 3.20 14.39 6.46
N ARG A 182 3.75 14.24 7.67
CA ARG A 182 3.72 12.96 8.42
C ARG A 182 2.35 12.67 8.99
N ASP A 183 1.60 13.71 9.35
CA ASP A 183 0.24 13.59 9.87
C ASP A 183 -0.82 13.46 8.76
N PHE A 184 -0.39 13.43 7.50
CA PHE A 184 -1.28 13.31 6.35
C PHE A 184 -1.68 11.84 6.11
N ASP A 185 -2.99 11.56 6.24
CA ASP A 185 -3.63 10.29 5.88
C ASP A 185 -4.32 10.45 4.50
N PRO A 186 -3.78 9.83 3.42
CA PRO A 186 -4.27 10.00 2.04
C PRO A 186 -5.63 9.39 1.71
#